data_AF-A0AAY5EN30-F1
#
_entry.id   AF-A0AAY5EN30-F1
#
_cell.length_a   1.000
_cell.length_b   1.000
_cell.length_c   1.000
_cell.angle_alpha   90.00
_cell.angle_beta   90.00
_cell.angle_gamma   90.00
#
_symmetry.space_group_name_H-M   'P 1'
#
loop_
_entity.id
_entity.type
_entity.pdbx_description
1 polymer ?
#
loop_
_entity_poly.entity_id
_entity_poly.type
_entity_poly.pdbx_seq_one_letter_code
_entity_poly.pdbx_strand_id
1 'polypeptide(L)'
;MIFQLSRPGLDLQHHHDDDNELLFQEQKSCRARARKFSLETNRRRKALEERRRQWDVQEQLLRENILQQRKQRLLEDTERFQRAHLPPSQKRRPVNLDEALSHIHGALGSYAYQSSFLSSASNLSRWATLPFISMQLLQIMNFSFNLCQIFCLFC
;
A
#
# COMPACT_ATOMS: atom_id res chain seq x y z
N MET A 1 -99.76 -6.25 0.95
CA MET A 1 -98.56 -5.42 1.11
C MET A 1 -97.40 -6.37 1.40
N ILE A 2 -96.49 -6.57 0.45
CA ILE A 2 -95.29 -7.39 0.68
C ILE A 2 -94.22 -6.42 1.19
N PHE A 3 -93.89 -6.52 2.48
CA PHE A 3 -92.73 -5.83 3.04
C PHE A 3 -91.46 -6.47 2.47
N GLN A 4 -90.70 -5.71 1.68
CA GLN A 4 -89.33 -6.08 1.34
C GLN A 4 -88.49 -6.00 2.63
N LEU A 5 -88.15 -7.16 3.19
CA LEU A 5 -87.13 -7.26 4.22
C LEU A 5 -85.76 -7.11 3.53
N SER A 6 -85.18 -5.92 3.58
CA SER A 6 -83.75 -5.73 3.27
C SER A 6 -82.93 -6.65 4.17
N ARG A 7 -82.20 -7.60 3.57
CA ARG A 7 -81.27 -8.49 4.28
C ARG A 7 -79.99 -7.72 4.64
N PRO A 8 -79.71 -7.43 5.92
CA PRO A 8 -78.56 -6.60 6.32
C PRO A 8 -77.20 -7.32 6.26
N GLY A 9 -77.15 -8.59 5.87
CA GLY A 9 -75.94 -9.42 5.92
C GLY A 9 -75.07 -9.42 4.65
N LEU A 10 -75.60 -8.99 3.50
CA LEU A 10 -74.85 -9.01 2.23
C LEU A 10 -73.95 -7.77 2.06
N ASP A 11 -74.40 -6.62 2.56
CA ASP A 11 -73.65 -5.36 2.44
C ASP A 11 -72.38 -5.33 3.31
N LEU A 12 -72.41 -5.95 4.50
CA LEU A 12 -71.22 -6.05 5.36
C LEU A 12 -70.14 -6.96 4.77
N GLN A 13 -70.52 -8.10 4.19
CA GLN A 13 -69.55 -9.04 3.62
C GLN A 13 -68.88 -8.45 2.37
N HIS A 14 -69.66 -7.81 1.50
CA HIS A 14 -69.12 -7.14 0.31
C HIS A 14 -68.18 -5.99 0.69
N HIS A 15 -68.53 -5.21 1.71
CA HIS A 15 -67.67 -4.14 2.24
C HIS A 15 -66.35 -4.68 2.81
N HIS A 16 -66.38 -5.82 3.52
CA HIS A 16 -65.15 -6.45 4.03
C HIS A 16 -64.25 -6.97 2.91
N ASP A 17 -64.82 -7.53 1.84
CA ASP A 17 -64.04 -8.00 0.70
C ASP A 17 -63.40 -6.83 -0.08
N ASP A 18 -64.11 -5.71 -0.23
CA ASP A 18 -63.59 -4.48 -0.83
C ASP A 18 -62.48 -3.83 0.02
N ASP A 19 -62.65 -3.80 1.35
CA ASP A 19 -61.63 -3.33 2.28
C ASP A 19 -60.36 -4.19 2.22
N ASN A 20 -60.51 -5.51 2.11
CA ASN A 20 -59.39 -6.45 2.00
C ASN A 20 -58.59 -6.24 0.71
N GLU A 21 -59.27 -6.03 -0.42
CA GLU A 21 -58.61 -5.73 -1.70
C GLU A 21 -57.88 -4.39 -1.64
N LEU A 22 -58.50 -3.36 -1.04
CA LEU A 22 -57.87 -2.04 -0.86
C LEU A 22 -56.58 -2.15 -0.02
N LEU A 23 -56.64 -2.87 1.11
CA LEU A 23 -55.50 -3.09 1.99
C LEU A 23 -54.37 -3.87 1.28
N PHE A 24 -54.73 -4.86 0.46
CA PHE A 24 -53.75 -5.61 -0.32
C PHE A 24 -53.03 -4.72 -1.35
N GLN A 25 -53.78 -3.87 -2.08
CA GLN A 25 -53.19 -2.92 -3.02
C GLN A 25 -52.31 -1.89 -2.31
N GLU A 26 -52.74 -1.39 -1.15
CA GLU A 26 -51.94 -0.46 -0.35
C GLU A 26 -50.65 -1.12 0.14
N GLN A 27 -50.72 -2.35 0.64
CA GLN A 27 -49.55 -3.12 1.05
C GLN A 27 -48.56 -3.32 -0.11
N LYS A 28 -49.07 -3.67 -1.30
CA LYS A 28 -48.26 -3.83 -2.52
C LYS A 28 -47.58 -2.51 -2.90
N SER A 29 -48.30 -1.39 -2.85
CA SER A 29 -47.77 -0.05 -3.13
C SER A 29 -46.69 0.34 -2.11
N CYS A 30 -46.89 0.04 -0.83
CA CYS A 30 -45.96 0.30 0.26
C CYS A 30 -44.67 -0.49 0.05
N ARG A 31 -44.77 -1.80 -0.22
CA ARG A 31 -43.62 -2.66 -0.54
C ARG A 31 -42.86 -2.17 -1.77
N ALA A 32 -43.56 -1.76 -2.83
CA ALA A 32 -42.93 -1.24 -4.03
C ALA A 32 -42.16 0.07 -3.76
N ARG A 33 -42.74 0.99 -2.98
CA ARG A 33 -42.08 2.24 -2.55
C ARG A 33 -40.84 1.95 -1.72
N ALA A 34 -40.94 1.07 -0.72
CA ALA A 34 -39.81 0.68 0.13
C ALA A 34 -38.65 0.09 -0.69
N ARG A 35 -38.97 -0.79 -1.66
CA ARG A 35 -37.95 -1.35 -2.58
C ARG A 35 -37.28 -0.26 -3.41
N LYS A 36 -38.03 0.69 -3.97
CA LYS A 36 -37.47 1.81 -4.74
C LYS A 36 -36.49 2.64 -3.89
N PHE A 37 -36.88 3.01 -2.68
CA PHE A 37 -36.00 3.78 -1.78
C PHE A 37 -34.77 3.00 -1.32
N SER A 38 -34.91 1.70 -1.08
CA SER A 38 -33.77 0.83 -0.75
C SER A 38 -32.77 0.77 -1.91
N LEU A 39 -33.25 0.56 -3.14
CA LEU A 39 -32.40 0.52 -4.33
C LEU A 39 -31.68 1.85 -4.56
N GLU A 40 -32.39 2.97 -4.43
CA GLU A 40 -31.79 4.29 -4.60
C GLU A 40 -30.74 4.60 -3.52
N THR A 41 -31.02 4.27 -2.26
CA THR A 41 -30.05 4.40 -1.16
C THR A 41 -28.82 3.53 -1.40
N ASN A 42 -29.02 2.28 -1.85
CA ASN A 42 -27.93 1.37 -2.22
C ASN A 42 -27.07 1.93 -3.36
N ARG A 43 -27.71 2.50 -4.38
CA ARG A 43 -27.01 3.12 -5.52
C ARG A 43 -26.16 4.31 -5.05
N ARG A 44 -26.71 5.19 -4.23
CA ARG A 44 -25.99 6.36 -3.68
C ARG A 44 -24.81 5.94 -2.81
N ARG A 45 -24.99 4.95 -1.95
CA ARG A 45 -23.91 4.40 -1.12
C ARG A 45 -22.76 3.87 -1.98
N LYS A 46 -23.06 3.03 -2.98
CA LYS A 46 -22.05 2.50 -3.90
C LYS A 46 -21.30 3.60 -4.65
N ALA A 47 -22.00 4.66 -5.08
CA ALA A 47 -21.37 5.79 -5.75
C ALA A 47 -20.39 6.56 -4.84
N LEU A 48 -20.72 6.70 -3.55
CA LEU A 48 -19.84 7.31 -2.56
C LEU A 48 -18.64 6.42 -2.23
N GLU A 49 -18.86 5.12 -2.07
CA GLU A 49 -17.80 4.12 -1.84
C GLU A 49 -16.80 4.11 -3.00
N GLU A 50 -17.28 4.09 -4.25
CA GLU A 50 -16.39 4.12 -5.42
C GLU A 50 -15.60 5.43 -5.50
N ARG A 51 -16.23 6.57 -5.22
CA ARG A 51 -15.52 7.86 -5.17
C ARG A 51 -14.42 7.84 -4.11
N ARG A 52 -14.71 7.32 -2.91
CA ARG A 52 -13.70 7.17 -1.85
C ARG A 52 -12.56 6.25 -2.29
N ARG A 53 -12.89 5.10 -2.88
CA ARG A 53 -11.90 4.15 -3.41
C ARG A 53 -10.97 4.79 -4.44
N GLN A 54 -11.50 5.62 -5.33
CA GLN A 54 -10.70 6.36 -6.31
C GLN A 54 -9.73 7.33 -5.63
N TRP A 55 -10.19 8.06 -4.61
CA TRP A 55 -9.32 8.93 -3.82
C TRP A 55 -8.22 8.14 -3.11
N ASP A 56 -8.54 7.01 -2.48
CA ASP A 56 -7.57 6.18 -1.78
C ASP A 56 -6.49 5.65 -2.74
N VAL A 57 -6.87 5.26 -3.95
CA VAL A 57 -5.90 4.83 -4.99
C VAL A 57 -5.01 5.99 -5.43
N GLN A 58 -5.56 7.18 -5.67
CA GLN A 58 -4.75 8.34 -6.07
C GLN A 58 -3.78 8.76 -4.96
N GLU A 59 -4.25 8.76 -3.71
CA GLU A 59 -3.41 9.06 -2.55
C GLU A 59 -2.27 8.05 -2.39
N GLN A 60 -2.56 6.76 -2.56
CA GLN A 60 -1.55 5.71 -2.49
C GLN A 60 -0.49 5.87 -3.59
N LEU A 61 -0.91 6.15 -4.84
CA LEU A 61 0.01 6.39 -5.96
C LEU A 61 0.88 7.62 -5.71
N LEU A 62 0.30 8.71 -5.22
CA LEU A 62 1.04 9.92 -4.89
C LEU A 62 2.09 9.65 -3.80
N ARG A 63 1.70 8.93 -2.75
CA ARG A 63 2.59 8.55 -1.65
C ARG A 63 3.75 7.70 -2.15
N GLU A 64 3.48 6.70 -2.97
CA GLU A 64 4.51 5.83 -3.56
C GLU A 64 5.47 6.61 -4.45
N ASN A 65 4.95 7.54 -5.26
CA ASN A 65 5.78 8.41 -6.10
C ASN A 65 6.73 9.28 -5.26
N ILE A 66 6.22 9.91 -4.19
CA ILE A 66 7.04 10.72 -3.27
C ILE A 66 8.13 9.85 -2.61
N LEU A 67 7.78 8.63 -2.18
CA LEU A 67 8.75 7.72 -1.57
C LEU A 67 9.84 7.29 -2.55
N GLN A 68 9.47 6.96 -3.79
CA GLN A 68 10.43 6.64 -4.85
C GLN A 68 11.35 7.83 -5.16
N GLN A 69 10.80 9.04 -5.25
CA GLN A 69 11.58 10.25 -5.49
C GLN A 69 12.57 10.53 -4.34
N ARG A 70 12.15 10.33 -3.09
CA ARG A 70 13.03 10.46 -1.91
C ARG A 70 14.13 9.41 -1.91
N LYS A 71 13.82 8.16 -2.25
CA LYS A 71 14.81 7.09 -2.37
C LYS A 71 15.84 7.42 -3.44
N GLN A 72 15.40 7.91 -4.59
CA GLN A 72 16.29 8.29 -5.69
C GLN A 72 17.23 9.43 -5.28
N ARG A 73 16.71 10.50 -4.68
CA ARG A 73 17.53 11.60 -4.17
C ARG A 73 18.55 11.14 -3.13
N LEU A 74 18.14 10.29 -2.20
CA LEU A 74 19.06 9.74 -1.20
C LEU A 74 20.21 8.96 -1.85
N LEU A 75 19.92 8.15 -2.88
CA LEU A 75 20.95 7.41 -3.61
C LEU A 75 21.90 8.36 -4.34
N GLU A 76 21.37 9.35 -5.05
CA GLU A 76 22.17 10.36 -5.78
C GLU A 76 23.05 11.16 -4.84
N ASP A 77 22.52 11.62 -3.71
CA ASP A 77 23.26 12.36 -2.69
C ASP A 77 24.35 11.49 -2.06
N THR A 78 24.04 10.22 -1.80
CA THR A 78 25.02 9.25 -1.25
C THR A 78 26.15 8.99 -2.25
N GLU A 79 25.83 8.76 -3.51
CA GLU A 79 26.82 8.54 -4.57
C GLU A 79 27.68 9.79 -4.77
N ARG A 80 27.06 10.98 -4.79
CA ARG A 80 27.76 12.26 -4.88
C ARG A 80 28.70 12.47 -3.71
N PHE A 81 28.25 12.21 -2.49
CA PHE A 81 29.06 12.29 -1.29
C PHE A 81 30.26 11.34 -1.39
N GLN A 82 30.02 10.07 -1.68
CA GLN A 82 31.09 9.07 -1.85
C GLN A 82 32.11 9.52 -2.91
N ARG A 83 31.65 9.92 -4.10
CA ARG A 83 32.52 10.40 -5.19
C ARG A 83 33.34 11.63 -4.80
N ALA A 84 32.76 12.58 -4.08
CA ALA A 84 33.45 13.79 -3.64
C ALA A 84 34.61 13.47 -2.69
N HIS A 85 34.41 12.48 -1.81
CA HIS A 85 35.35 12.06 -0.78
C HIS A 85 36.34 10.97 -1.20
N LEU A 86 36.30 10.49 -2.46
CA LEU A 86 37.36 9.64 -2.99
C LEU A 86 38.68 10.42 -3.14
N PRO A 87 39.85 9.82 -2.88
CA PRO A 87 41.15 10.42 -3.23
C PRO A 87 41.21 10.76 -4.73
N PRO A 88 41.84 11.86 -5.16
CA PRO A 88 41.93 12.25 -6.57
C PRO A 88 42.42 11.14 -7.52
N SER A 89 43.29 10.24 -7.04
CA SER A 89 43.80 9.08 -7.79
C SER A 89 42.73 8.04 -8.15
N GLN A 90 41.60 8.01 -7.44
CA GLN A 90 40.50 7.07 -7.63
C GLN A 90 39.28 7.71 -8.34
N LYS A 91 39.28 9.03 -8.53
CA LYS A 91 38.14 9.77 -9.12
C LYS A 91 37.90 9.49 -10.61
N ARG A 92 38.87 8.93 -11.34
CA ARG A 92 38.79 8.68 -12.78
C ARG A 92 39.61 7.47 -13.23
N ARG A 93 39.09 6.26 -13.02
CA ARG A 93 39.39 5.15 -13.93
C ARG A 93 38.08 4.40 -14.20
N PRO A 94 37.63 4.24 -15.45
CA PRO A 94 36.71 3.17 -15.76
C PRO A 94 37.45 1.88 -15.39
N VAL A 95 37.05 1.25 -14.29
CA VAL A 95 37.51 -0.10 -13.98
C VAL A 95 36.84 -0.97 -15.04
N ASN A 96 37.63 -1.43 -16.01
CA ASN A 96 37.17 -2.42 -16.96
C ASN A 96 36.90 -3.72 -16.18
N LEU A 97 35.64 -3.92 -15.81
CA LEU A 97 35.23 -5.01 -14.92
C LEU A 97 35.56 -6.38 -15.53
N ASP A 98 35.46 -6.52 -16.85
CA ASP A 98 35.80 -7.75 -17.55
C ASP A 98 37.30 -8.06 -17.46
N GLU A 99 38.15 -7.03 -17.59
CA GLU A 99 39.60 -7.16 -17.43
C GLU A 99 39.97 -7.47 -15.98
N ALA A 100 39.37 -6.78 -15.00
CA ALA A 100 39.59 -7.04 -13.58
C ALA A 100 39.17 -8.46 -13.15
N LEU A 101 38.05 -8.98 -13.68
CA LEU A 101 37.60 -10.36 -13.42
C LEU A 101 38.52 -11.38 -14.09
N SER A 102 38.99 -11.11 -15.31
CA SER A 102 39.96 -11.96 -15.99
C SER A 102 41.28 -12.09 -15.21
N HIS A 103 41.74 -11.01 -14.57
CA HIS A 103 42.93 -11.05 -13.70
C HIS A 103 42.71 -11.84 -12.41
N ILE A 104 41.52 -11.80 -11.81
CA ILE A 104 41.21 -12.60 -10.62
C ILE A 104 41.16 -14.09 -10.97
N HIS A 105 40.53 -14.46 -12.09
CA HIS A 105 40.48 -15.84 -12.56
C HIS A 105 41.84 -16.36 -13.05
N GLY A 106 42.63 -15.51 -13.72
CA GLY A 106 43.99 -15.82 -14.16
C GLY A 106 44.98 -15.98 -12.99
N ALA A 107 44.85 -15.15 -11.95
CA ALA A 107 45.61 -15.32 -10.70
C ALA A 107 45.20 -16.60 -9.96
N LEU A 108 43.94 -17.02 -10.09
CA LEU A 108 43.41 -18.25 -9.52
C LEU A 108 44.08 -19.53 -10.05
N GLY A 109 44.41 -19.53 -11.34
CA GLY A 109 45.12 -20.63 -11.98
C GLY A 109 46.57 -20.80 -11.53
N SER A 110 47.21 -19.74 -11.03
CA SER A 110 48.64 -19.76 -10.69
C SER A 110 48.95 -20.06 -9.22
N TYR A 111 47.99 -19.89 -8.29
CA TYR A 111 48.19 -20.28 -6.89
C TYR A 111 47.77 -21.71 -6.59
N ALA A 112 47.02 -22.36 -7.48
CA ALA A 112 46.54 -23.73 -7.30
C ALA A 112 47.69 -24.77 -7.31
N TYR A 113 48.91 -24.38 -7.68
CA TYR A 113 50.08 -25.26 -7.68
C TYR A 113 50.96 -25.17 -6.41
N GLN A 114 50.61 -24.34 -5.41
CA GLN A 114 51.42 -24.22 -4.18
C GLN A 114 50.64 -24.25 -2.84
N SER A 115 49.33 -24.51 -2.84
CA SER A 115 48.55 -24.55 -1.59
C SER A 115 48.03 -25.96 -1.30
N SER A 116 48.94 -26.85 -0.94
CA SER A 116 48.64 -28.13 -0.29
C SER A 116 49.18 -28.17 1.14
N PHE A 117 48.99 -27.07 1.89
CA PHE A 117 49.11 -27.05 3.34
C PHE A 117 48.12 -26.01 3.86
N LEU A 118 46.97 -26.51 4.32
CA LEU A 118 46.07 -26.01 5.37
C LEU A 118 44.64 -26.43 5.02
N SER A 119 44.35 -27.69 5.35
CA SER A 119 43.00 -28.17 5.52
C SER A 119 42.35 -27.55 6.77
N SER A 120 41.04 -27.32 6.63
CA SER A 120 40.02 -27.44 7.68
C SER A 120 39.77 -26.27 8.64
N ALA A 121 38.69 -25.54 8.36
CA ALA A 121 37.60 -25.22 9.31
C ALA A 121 36.44 -24.60 8.50
N SER A 122 35.46 -25.42 8.13
CA SER A 122 34.12 -25.50 8.76
C SER A 122 33.13 -24.45 8.27
N ASN A 123 32.03 -24.96 7.72
CA ASN A 123 30.82 -24.22 7.40
C ASN A 123 30.30 -23.51 8.65
N LEU A 124 30.37 -22.17 8.71
CA LEU A 124 29.58 -21.36 9.63
C LEU A 124 28.80 -20.30 8.86
N SER A 125 27.49 -20.53 8.79
CA SER A 125 26.41 -19.53 8.81
C SER A 125 26.60 -18.24 8.00
N ARG A 126 25.94 -18.26 6.83
CA ARG A 126 25.05 -17.19 6.34
C ARG A 126 24.53 -16.34 7.53
N TRP A 127 24.95 -15.06 7.60
CA TRP A 127 24.56 -13.99 8.56
C TRP A 127 25.47 -13.79 9.79
N ALA A 128 26.64 -13.18 9.63
CA ALA A 128 27.36 -12.56 10.74
C ALA A 128 28.36 -11.48 10.28
N THR A 129 27.86 -10.34 9.76
CA THR A 129 28.66 -9.12 9.68
C THR A 129 27.76 -7.89 9.75
N LEU A 130 27.11 -7.69 10.90
CA LEU A 130 26.54 -6.38 11.24
C LEU A 130 26.89 -6.00 12.69
N PRO A 131 28.12 -5.53 12.94
CA PRO A 131 28.31 -4.53 13.98
C PRO A 131 28.75 -3.17 13.41
N PHE A 132 29.23 -3.09 12.16
CA PHE A 132 29.82 -1.85 11.63
C PHE A 132 28.78 -0.84 11.13
N ILE A 133 27.66 -1.29 10.55
CA ILE A 133 26.59 -0.40 10.05
C ILE A 133 25.79 0.23 11.22
N SER A 134 25.80 -0.40 12.39
CA SER A 134 25.07 0.08 13.58
C SER A 134 25.63 1.39 14.14
N MET A 135 26.96 1.54 14.17
CA MET A 135 27.60 2.74 14.73
C MET A 135 27.51 3.96 13.79
N GLN A 136 27.59 3.76 12.48
CA GLN A 136 27.47 4.86 11.51
C GLN A 136 26.02 5.34 11.33
N LEU A 137 25.03 4.43 11.32
CA LEU A 137 23.62 4.85 11.27
C LEU A 137 23.20 5.59 12.54
N LEU A 138 23.71 5.20 13.72
CA LEU A 138 23.42 5.93 14.96
C LEU A 138 24.06 7.33 14.96
N GLN A 139 25.27 7.49 14.40
CA GLN A 139 25.86 8.83 14.21
C GLN A 139 25.08 9.69 13.22
N ILE A 140 24.61 9.13 12.11
CA ILE A 140 23.82 9.85 11.10
C ILE A 140 22.45 10.26 11.67
N MET A 141 21.77 9.36 12.41
CA MET A 141 20.50 9.68 13.07
C MET A 141 20.66 10.74 14.17
N ASN A 142 21.75 10.72 14.94
CA ASN A 142 22.03 11.76 15.96
C ASN A 142 22.35 13.12 15.33
N PHE A 143 22.95 13.16 14.13
CA PHE A 143 23.22 14.40 13.41
C PHE A 143 21.94 15.01 12.83
N SER A 144 21.04 14.19 12.28
CA SER A 144 19.72 14.65 11.81
C SER A 144 18.80 15.12 12.95
N PHE A 145 18.86 14.50 14.15
CA PHE A 145 18.07 14.96 15.30
C PHE A 145 18.55 16.32 15.85
N ASN A 146 19.86 16.56 15.90
CA ASN A 146 20.42 17.85 16.34
C ASN A 146 20.10 19.00 15.37
N LEU A 147 20.12 18.76 14.06
CA LEU A 147 19.71 19.75 13.07
C LEU A 147 18.23 20.14 13.18
N CYS A 148 17.37 19.18 13.54
CA CYS A 148 15.94 19.46 13.76
C CYS A 148 15.70 20.27 15.05
N GLN A 149 16.46 20.02 16.12
CA GLN A 149 16.37 20.81 17.35
C GLN A 149 16.88 22.25 17.19
N ILE A 150 17.94 22.47 16.39
CA ILE A 150 18.46 23.81 16.09
C ILE A 150 17.43 24.63 15.27
N PHE A 151 16.69 23.99 14.36
CA PHE A 151 15.70 24.68 13.55
C PHE A 151 14.42 25.06 14.34
N CYS A 152 14.05 24.29 15.38
CA CYS A 152 12.90 24.60 16.23
C CYS A 152 13.19 25.66 17.32
N LEU A 153 14.46 25.95 17.62
CA LEU A 153 14.85 27.00 18.58
C LEU A 153 14.95 28.41 17.98
N PHE A 154 14.79 28.51 16.65
CA PHE A 154 14.91 29.77 15.89
C PHE A 154 13.60 30.21 15.19
N CYS A 155 12.47 29.61 15.57
CA CYS A 155 11.11 30.11 15.29
C CYS A 155 10.37 30.34 16.62
#